data_AF-A0A9Q0TVK8-F1
#
_entry.id   AF-A0A9Q0TVK8-F1
#
_cell.length_a   1.000
_cell.length_b   1.000
_cell.length_c   1.000
_cell.angle_alpha   90.00
_cell.angle_beta   90.00
_cell.angle_gamma   90.00
#
_symmetry.space_group_name_H-M   'P 1'
#
loop_
_entity.id
_entity.type
_entity.pdbx_description
1 polymer ?
#
loop_
_entity_poly.entity_id
_entity_poly.type
_entity_poly.pdbx_seq_one_letter_code
_entity_poly.pdbx_strand_id
1 'polypeptide(L)'
;MSKSLVIRKPRPSLQTSTKLYDPHCHGVFLGIMNYCWAKLETVKGLGVVDFVGLPRSPSFKQEHLPSGICMYQESDPDCRPCKGRLVANKLSHGFIFNSFESLEGDYLGFLKREVGHEGVYAVGPVNLLGPDSTDGVIPVRSSSGNVFEWLDGCPDASVLYVCFGSQKSLSKKQMEALGRWARKEHGPFHLGREKQARPQQSRSSAGEHRRVR
;
A
#
# COMPACT_ATOMS: atom_id res chain seq x y z
N MET A 1 13.72 -1.50 -9.61
CA MET A 1 14.54 -2.64 -9.14
C MET A 1 14.43 -2.69 -7.63
N SER A 2 13.42 -3.41 -7.10
CA SER A 2 13.24 -3.58 -5.66
C SER A 2 14.27 -4.56 -5.14
N LYS A 3 15.07 -4.14 -4.16
CA LYS A 3 16.02 -5.02 -3.48
C LYS A 3 15.24 -5.82 -2.44
N SER A 4 15.03 -7.10 -2.72
CA SER A 4 14.61 -8.08 -1.71
C SER A 4 15.77 -8.34 -0.76
N LEU A 5 15.55 -8.12 0.54
CA LEU A 5 16.45 -8.58 1.59
C LEU A 5 16.28 -10.10 1.73
N VAL A 6 17.22 -10.87 1.18
CA VAL A 6 17.30 -12.32 1.32
C VAL A 6 18.23 -12.63 2.48
N ILE A 7 17.69 -13.10 3.60
CA ILE A 7 18.49 -13.69 4.69
C ILE A 7 18.33 -15.22 4.61
N ARG A 8 19.43 -15.95 4.36
CA ARG A 8 19.54 -17.42 4.49
C ARG A 8 20.77 -17.72 5.37
N LYS A 9 20.57 -18.08 6.65
CA LYS A 9 20.48 -19.42 7.31
C LYS A 9 21.83 -20.09 7.65
N PRO A 10 21.88 -20.82 8.79
CA PRO A 10 22.12 -22.27 8.70
C PRO A 10 20.94 -23.12 9.21
N ARG A 11 20.81 -24.33 8.67
CA ARG A 11 19.88 -25.44 9.03
C ARG A 11 20.56 -26.39 10.04
N PRO A 12 19.88 -27.33 10.75
CA PRO A 12 18.68 -28.10 10.32
C PRO A 12 17.59 -28.23 11.41
N SER A 13 16.33 -27.98 11.13
CA SER A 13 15.38 -28.97 10.58
C SER A 13 14.02 -28.27 10.36
N LEU A 14 13.07 -28.98 9.76
CA LEU A 14 11.88 -28.44 9.07
C LEU A 14 10.93 -27.60 9.95
N GLN A 15 10.72 -26.34 9.57
CA GLN A 15 9.41 -25.70 9.33
C GLN A 15 9.66 -24.25 8.90
N THR A 16 9.17 -23.87 7.73
CA THR A 16 9.25 -22.51 7.20
C THR A 16 8.38 -21.58 8.03
N SER A 17 9.00 -20.86 8.97
CA SER A 17 8.39 -19.78 9.74
C SER A 17 8.17 -18.57 8.82
N THR A 18 6.93 -18.35 8.39
CA THR A 18 6.55 -17.16 7.63
C THR A 18 5.93 -16.16 8.59
N LYS A 19 6.73 -15.18 9.05
CA LYS A 19 6.20 -13.92 9.61
C LYS A 19 5.91 -13.02 8.42
N LEU A 20 4.63 -12.71 8.17
CA LEU A 20 4.25 -11.80 7.08
C LEU A 20 4.28 -10.37 7.61
N TYR A 21 5.15 -9.56 7.01
CA TYR A 21 5.14 -8.11 7.12
C TYR A 21 4.27 -7.58 5.99
N ASP A 22 3.11 -7.00 6.32
CA ASP A 22 2.30 -6.26 5.36
C ASP A 22 2.37 -4.76 5.73
N PRO A 23 3.15 -3.95 4.98
CA PRO A 23 3.36 -2.53 5.28
C PRO A 23 2.11 -1.66 5.09
N HIS A 24 0.99 -2.23 4.64
CA HIS A 24 -0.28 -1.52 4.42
C HIS A 24 -1.43 -2.06 5.26
N CYS A 25 -1.22 -3.13 6.04
CA CYS A 25 -2.27 -3.66 6.90
C CYS A 25 -2.31 -2.88 8.21
N HIS A 26 -3.30 -1.99 8.30
CA HIS A 26 -3.84 -1.48 9.55
C HIS A 26 -4.71 -2.56 10.22
N GLY A 27 -4.78 -2.56 11.55
CA GLY A 27 -5.61 -3.52 12.30
C GLY A 27 -7.09 -3.44 11.91
N VAL A 28 -7.58 -2.21 11.69
CA VAL A 28 -8.93 -1.94 11.17
C VAL A 28 -9.16 -2.61 9.82
N PHE A 29 -8.21 -2.46 8.90
CA PHE A 29 -8.30 -3.01 7.55
C PHE A 29 -8.39 -4.55 7.59
N LEU A 30 -7.55 -5.20 8.39
CA LEU A 30 -7.59 -6.66 8.53
C LEU A 30 -8.93 -7.13 9.12
N GLY A 31 -9.46 -6.43 10.13
CA GLY A 31 -10.78 -6.73 10.71
C GLY A 31 -11.91 -6.65 9.70
N ILE A 32 -11.97 -5.55 8.92
CA ILE A 32 -12.95 -5.36 7.84
C ILE A 32 -12.81 -6.44 6.78
N MET A 33 -11.59 -6.72 6.32
CA MET A 33 -11.35 -7.75 5.30
C MET A 33 -11.78 -9.13 5.79
N ASN A 34 -11.44 -9.51 7.02
CA ASN A 34 -11.85 -10.78 7.60
C ASN A 34 -13.37 -10.92 7.69
N TYR A 35 -14.07 -9.86 8.12
CA TYR A 35 -15.52 -9.84 8.17
C TYR A 35 -16.13 -9.99 6.77
N CYS A 36 -15.65 -9.20 5.81
CA CYS A 36 -16.12 -9.23 4.43
C CYS A 36 -15.93 -10.60 3.78
N TRP A 37 -14.77 -11.25 3.98
CA TRP A 37 -14.53 -12.57 3.41
C TRP A 37 -15.38 -13.68 4.04
N ALA A 38 -15.63 -13.59 5.34
CA ALA A 38 -16.48 -14.55 6.04
C ALA A 38 -17.95 -14.47 5.58
N LYS A 39 -18.41 -13.28 5.15
CA LYS A 39 -19.80 -13.00 4.77
C LYS A 39 -19.92 -12.43 3.35
N LEU A 40 -19.09 -12.91 2.42
CA LEU A 40 -18.89 -12.28 1.11
C LEU A 40 -20.18 -12.07 0.31
N GLU A 41 -21.00 -13.12 0.20
CA GLU A 41 -22.26 -13.06 -0.56
C GLU A 41 -23.27 -12.10 0.08
N THR A 42 -23.34 -12.10 1.41
CA THR A 42 -24.19 -11.16 2.16
C THR A 42 -23.73 -9.72 1.97
N VAL A 43 -22.43 -9.46 2.08
CA VAL A 43 -21.83 -8.12 1.96
C VAL A 43 -22.02 -7.52 0.57
N LYS A 44 -21.97 -8.34 -0.48
CA LYS A 44 -22.18 -7.86 -1.87
C LYS A 44 -23.64 -7.50 -2.18
N GLY A 45 -24.59 -8.04 -1.45
CA GLY A 45 -26.02 -7.77 -1.65
C GLY A 45 -26.56 -6.56 -0.89
N LEU A 46 -25.76 -5.97 0.01
CA LEU A 46 -26.20 -4.88 0.88
C LEU A 46 -25.66 -3.52 0.41
N GLY A 47 -26.54 -2.51 0.36
CA GLY A 47 -26.12 -1.15 0.05
C GLY A 47 -25.27 -0.50 1.16
N VAL A 48 -25.55 -0.87 2.42
CA VAL A 48 -24.77 -0.51 3.61
C VAL A 48 -24.49 -1.77 4.40
N VAL A 49 -23.25 -1.92 4.84
CA VAL A 49 -22.77 -3.08 5.59
C VAL A 49 -22.44 -2.64 7.00
N ASP A 50 -23.18 -3.19 7.95
CA ASP A 50 -22.92 -3.03 9.38
C ASP A 50 -21.95 -4.11 9.85
N PHE A 51 -20.81 -3.68 10.39
CA PHE A 51 -19.76 -4.56 10.88
C PHE A 51 -19.99 -4.92 12.35
N VAL A 52 -21.16 -5.49 12.63
CA VAL A 52 -21.55 -5.94 13.97
C VAL A 52 -20.54 -6.96 14.46
N GLY A 53 -19.91 -6.66 15.60
CA GLY A 53 -18.85 -7.48 16.21
C GLY A 53 -17.43 -6.96 15.97
N LEU A 54 -17.22 -5.98 15.08
CA LEU A 54 -15.97 -5.22 15.05
C LEU A 54 -16.00 -4.11 16.13
N PRO A 55 -14.84 -3.66 16.62
CA PRO A 55 -14.77 -2.55 17.56
C PRO A 55 -15.50 -1.31 17.05
N ARG A 56 -16.33 -0.72 17.91
CA ARG A 56 -17.20 0.43 17.60
C ARG A 56 -18.24 0.19 16.50
N SER A 57 -18.39 -1.05 16.01
CA SER A 57 -19.41 -1.50 15.04
C SER A 57 -19.63 -0.51 13.89
N PRO A 58 -18.58 -0.21 13.09
CA PRO A 58 -18.70 0.76 12.02
C PRO A 58 -19.64 0.28 10.93
N SER A 59 -20.18 1.23 10.18
CA SER A 59 -21.03 0.96 9.01
C SER A 59 -20.44 1.65 7.79
N PHE A 60 -20.36 0.92 6.67
CA PHE A 60 -19.84 1.44 5.42
C PHE A 60 -20.82 1.18 4.29
N LYS A 61 -20.98 2.17 3.41
CA LYS A 61 -21.61 1.92 2.11
C LYS A 61 -20.78 0.91 1.33
N GLN A 62 -21.43 0.15 0.47
CA GLN A 62 -20.76 -0.84 -0.38
C GLN A 62 -19.59 -0.24 -1.18
N GLU A 63 -19.75 0.98 -1.69
CA GLU A 63 -18.73 1.71 -2.45
C GLU A 63 -17.48 2.11 -1.63
N HIS A 64 -17.55 2.09 -0.31
CA HIS A 64 -16.43 2.39 0.59
C HIS A 64 -15.70 1.14 1.07
N LEU A 65 -16.19 -0.06 0.73
CA LEU A 65 -15.51 -1.30 1.08
C LEU A 65 -14.22 -1.46 0.28
N PRO A 66 -13.24 -2.22 0.80
CA PRO A 66 -12.01 -2.50 0.07
C PRO A 66 -12.30 -3.02 -1.34
N SER A 67 -11.63 -2.44 -2.35
CA SER A 67 -11.87 -2.77 -3.75
C SER A 67 -11.74 -4.26 -4.06
N GLY A 68 -10.86 -4.96 -3.33
CA GLY A 68 -10.69 -6.40 -3.45
C GLY A 68 -11.93 -7.21 -3.07
N ILE A 69 -12.85 -6.67 -2.27
CA ILE A 69 -14.15 -7.29 -1.94
C ILE A 69 -15.18 -6.96 -3.02
N CYS A 70 -15.29 -5.69 -3.39
CA CYS A 70 -16.26 -5.20 -4.36
C CYS A 70 -16.06 -5.81 -5.75
N MET A 71 -14.79 -5.97 -6.15
CA MET A 71 -14.42 -6.46 -7.48
C MET A 71 -14.24 -7.99 -7.52
N TYR A 72 -14.27 -8.69 -6.38
CA TYR A 72 -13.99 -10.12 -6.36
C TYR A 72 -14.98 -10.90 -7.19
N GLN A 73 -14.50 -11.79 -8.04
CA GLN A 73 -15.31 -12.80 -8.70
C GLN A 73 -14.63 -14.16 -8.53
N GLU A 74 -15.35 -15.15 -8.01
CA GLU A 74 -14.78 -16.50 -7.77
C GLU A 74 -14.39 -17.21 -9.09
N SER A 75 -15.06 -16.84 -10.18
CA SER A 75 -14.77 -17.28 -11.54
C SER A 75 -13.54 -16.61 -12.16
N ASP A 76 -13.08 -15.48 -11.60
CA ASP A 76 -11.92 -14.75 -12.08
C ASP A 76 -10.63 -15.33 -11.47
N PRO A 77 -9.73 -15.93 -12.30
CA PRO A 77 -8.47 -16.49 -11.83
C PRO A 77 -7.54 -15.48 -11.16
N ASP A 78 -7.64 -14.20 -11.52
CA ASP A 78 -6.81 -13.14 -10.94
C ASP A 78 -7.30 -12.71 -9.54
N CYS A 79 -8.58 -12.90 -9.25
CA CYS A 79 -9.20 -12.60 -7.97
C CYS A 79 -9.01 -13.71 -6.92
N ARG A 80 -9.06 -14.98 -7.35
CA ARG A 80 -8.99 -16.16 -6.46
C ARG A 80 -7.78 -16.15 -5.48
N PRO A 81 -6.55 -15.75 -5.88
CA PRO A 81 -5.41 -15.70 -4.97
C PRO A 81 -5.58 -14.74 -3.79
N CYS A 82 -6.39 -13.68 -3.91
CA CYS A 82 -6.59 -12.69 -2.85
C CYS A 82 -7.24 -13.31 -1.60
N LYS A 83 -8.26 -14.14 -1.80
CA LYS A 83 -8.93 -14.88 -0.72
C LYS A 83 -7.98 -15.90 -0.07
N GLY A 84 -7.24 -16.66 -0.89
CA GLY A 84 -6.28 -17.64 -0.41
C GLY A 84 -5.16 -17.05 0.44
N ARG A 85 -4.62 -15.88 0.03
CA ARG A 85 -3.57 -15.17 0.78
C ARG A 85 -4.07 -14.71 2.16
N LEU A 86 -5.29 -14.17 2.24
CA LEU A 86 -5.85 -13.70 3.52
C LEU A 86 -6.15 -14.85 4.48
N VAL A 87 -6.67 -15.98 3.98
CA VAL A 87 -6.87 -17.18 4.80
C VAL A 87 -5.53 -17.72 5.31
N ALA A 88 -4.51 -17.79 4.45
CA ALA A 88 -3.18 -18.24 4.84
C ALA A 88 -2.53 -17.32 5.90
N ASN A 89 -2.77 -16.01 5.84
CA ASN A 89 -2.27 -15.06 6.83
C ASN A 89 -2.81 -15.35 8.24
N LYS A 90 -4.05 -15.87 8.37
CA LYS A 90 -4.62 -16.30 9.67
C LYS A 90 -3.88 -17.45 10.32
N LEU A 91 -3.15 -18.25 9.55
CA LEU A 91 -2.35 -19.37 10.02
C LEU A 91 -0.91 -18.96 10.37
N SER A 92 -0.59 -17.66 10.29
CA SER A 92 0.72 -17.16 10.67
C SER A 92 0.92 -17.21 12.19
N HIS A 93 2.18 -17.26 12.64
CA HIS A 93 2.51 -17.25 14.07
C HIS A 93 2.26 -15.89 14.74
N GLY A 94 1.97 -14.86 13.96
CA GLY A 94 1.80 -13.51 14.46
C GLY A 94 1.70 -12.47 13.37
N PHE A 95 1.10 -11.36 13.75
CA PHE A 95 0.84 -10.19 12.93
C PHE A 95 1.67 -9.02 13.46
N ILE A 96 2.35 -8.34 12.55
CA ILE A 96 3.10 -7.13 12.85
C ILE A 96 2.43 -5.98 12.10
N PHE A 97 1.89 -5.03 12.85
CA PHE A 97 1.23 -3.84 12.33
C PHE A 97 2.17 -2.65 12.45
N ASN A 98 2.33 -1.92 11.34
CA ASN A 98 2.96 -0.59 11.37
C ASN A 98 1.95 0.44 11.90
N SER A 99 1.61 0.29 13.17
CA SER A 99 0.63 1.10 13.90
C SER A 99 1.02 1.16 15.37
N PHE A 100 0.23 1.84 16.18
CA PHE A 100 0.46 1.98 17.63
C PHE A 100 -0.87 1.99 18.40
N GLU A 101 -0.79 1.73 19.71
CA GLU A 101 -1.95 1.51 20.58
C GLU A 101 -2.94 2.70 20.55
N SER A 102 -2.46 3.94 20.65
CA SER A 102 -3.35 5.11 20.65
C SER A 102 -4.10 5.32 19.34
N LEU A 103 -3.66 4.70 18.23
CA LEU A 103 -4.32 4.80 16.92
C LEU A 103 -5.32 3.65 16.68
N GLU A 104 -4.94 2.41 17.02
CA GLU A 104 -5.71 1.21 16.67
C GLU A 104 -5.91 0.21 17.82
N GLY A 105 -5.70 0.62 19.08
CA GLY A 105 -5.70 -0.27 20.25
C GLY A 105 -6.93 -1.17 20.36
N ASP A 106 -8.13 -0.61 20.18
CA ASP A 106 -9.38 -1.38 20.16
C ASP A 106 -9.36 -2.54 19.16
N TYR A 107 -8.81 -2.29 17.96
CA TYR A 107 -8.70 -3.27 16.89
C TYR A 107 -7.56 -4.27 17.13
N LEU A 108 -6.44 -3.82 17.68
CA LEU A 108 -5.33 -4.70 18.06
C LEU A 108 -5.78 -5.68 19.15
N GLY A 109 -6.47 -5.18 20.18
CA GLY A 109 -7.04 -6.00 21.25
C GLY A 109 -8.13 -6.96 20.75
N PHE A 110 -8.98 -6.52 19.82
CA PHE A 110 -9.93 -7.39 19.14
C PHE A 110 -9.23 -8.52 18.37
N LEU A 111 -8.22 -8.19 17.56
CA LEU A 111 -7.48 -9.17 16.79
C LEU A 111 -6.77 -10.19 17.69
N LYS A 112 -6.16 -9.75 18.80
CA LYS A 112 -5.56 -10.66 19.80
C LYS A 112 -6.55 -11.72 20.28
N ARG A 113 -7.79 -11.33 20.57
CA ARG A 113 -8.85 -12.26 20.97
C ARG A 113 -9.27 -13.19 19.84
N GLU A 114 -9.40 -12.68 18.63
CA GLU A 114 -9.83 -13.45 17.45
C GLU A 114 -8.80 -14.49 17.00
N VAL A 115 -7.52 -14.16 16.97
CA VAL A 115 -6.46 -15.11 16.54
C VAL A 115 -5.99 -16.03 17.67
N GLY A 116 -6.39 -15.77 18.91
CA GLY A 116 -6.20 -16.70 20.03
C GLY A 116 -4.77 -16.83 20.55
N HIS A 117 -3.85 -15.96 20.14
CA HIS A 117 -2.51 -15.89 20.72
C HIS A 117 -1.98 -14.44 20.75
N GLU A 118 -1.08 -14.15 21.71
CA GLU A 118 -0.45 -12.85 21.96
C GLU A 118 0.38 -12.30 20.78
N GLY A 119 0.40 -12.99 19.64
CA GLY A 119 1.25 -12.69 18.50
C GLY A 119 0.83 -11.48 17.66
N VAL A 120 0.10 -10.51 18.22
CA VAL A 120 -0.30 -9.28 17.51
C VAL A 120 0.50 -8.11 18.07
N TYR A 121 1.39 -7.56 17.24
CA TYR A 121 2.34 -6.54 17.64
C TYR A 121 2.14 -5.26 16.84
N ALA A 122 2.04 -4.14 17.53
CA ALA A 122 2.06 -2.81 16.94
C ALA A 122 3.46 -2.23 17.14
N VAL A 123 4.19 -2.01 16.05
CA VAL A 123 5.62 -1.60 16.07
C VAL A 123 5.84 -0.25 15.36
N GLY A 124 4.76 0.44 15.04
CA GLY A 124 4.78 1.67 14.25
C GLY A 124 4.88 2.95 15.09
N PRO A 125 5.14 4.09 14.42
CA PRO A 125 5.48 4.19 13.01
C PRO A 125 6.90 3.69 12.73
N VAL A 126 7.04 2.74 11.82
CA VAL A 126 8.34 2.19 11.39
C VAL A 126 9.04 3.23 10.54
N ASN A 127 10.21 3.67 10.98
CA ASN A 127 11.04 4.59 10.21
C ASN A 127 11.54 3.90 8.93
N LEU A 128 11.42 4.59 7.80
CA LEU A 128 11.95 4.11 6.52
C LEU A 128 13.48 4.24 6.44
N LEU A 129 14.08 4.97 7.38
CA LEU A 129 15.52 5.15 7.51
C LEU A 129 16.08 4.13 8.52
N GLY A 130 17.13 3.41 8.12
CA GLY A 130 17.83 2.46 9.00
C GLY A 130 18.67 3.17 10.08
N PRO A 131 19.11 2.47 11.13
CA PRO A 131 19.87 3.06 12.24
C PRO A 131 21.19 3.75 11.80
N ASP A 132 21.75 3.36 10.66
CA ASP A 132 22.98 3.96 10.09
C ASP A 132 22.73 5.24 9.26
N SER A 133 21.51 5.78 9.28
CA SER A 133 21.17 7.06 8.65
C SER A 133 21.43 8.25 9.58
N THR A 134 22.49 8.16 10.39
CA THR A 134 22.98 9.26 11.24
C THR A 134 23.44 10.47 10.44
N ASP A 135 23.68 10.31 9.13
CA ASP A 135 23.74 11.43 8.20
C ASP A 135 22.36 11.53 7.53
N GLY A 136 21.55 12.52 7.95
CA GLY A 136 20.16 12.78 7.51
C GLY A 136 19.98 13.11 6.02
N VAL A 137 20.80 12.53 5.15
CA VAL A 137 20.78 12.68 3.71
C VAL A 137 20.40 11.33 3.13
N ILE A 138 19.13 11.19 2.74
CA ILE A 138 18.77 10.21 1.72
C ILE A 138 19.77 10.44 0.56
N PRO A 139 20.40 9.41 -0.04
CA PRO A 139 21.01 9.56 -1.35
C PRO A 139 19.87 9.73 -2.34
N VAL A 140 19.19 10.88 -2.25
CA VAL A 140 18.23 11.28 -3.23
C VAL A 140 19.09 11.50 -4.46
N ARG A 141 18.82 10.66 -5.46
CA ARG A 141 19.29 10.82 -6.82
C ARG A 141 19.34 12.32 -7.11
N SER A 142 20.53 12.83 -7.37
CA SER A 142 21.09 14.21 -7.36
C SER A 142 20.19 15.38 -7.84
N SER A 143 18.92 15.39 -7.44
CA SER A 143 17.84 16.24 -7.95
C SER A 143 16.92 16.78 -6.85
N SER A 144 17.08 16.36 -5.58
CA SER A 144 16.32 16.91 -4.45
C SER A 144 16.97 18.08 -3.74
N GLY A 145 18.26 18.36 -3.95
CA GLY A 145 18.92 19.50 -3.31
C GLY A 145 18.12 20.79 -3.56
N ASN A 146 17.62 20.94 -4.80
CA ASN A 146 16.77 22.05 -5.20
C ASN A 146 15.42 22.13 -4.46
N VAL A 147 14.81 21.00 -4.09
CA VAL A 147 13.50 21.00 -3.41
C VAL A 147 13.65 21.35 -1.93
N PHE A 148 14.66 20.83 -1.24
CA PHE A 148 14.87 21.15 0.17
C PHE A 148 15.31 22.59 0.37
N GLU A 149 16.23 23.10 -0.46
CA GLU A 149 16.61 24.52 -0.45
C GLU A 149 15.41 25.45 -0.70
N TRP A 150 14.50 25.07 -1.61
CA TRP A 150 13.26 25.82 -1.85
C TRP A 150 12.30 25.78 -0.65
N LEU A 151 12.18 24.62 0.01
CA LEU A 151 11.36 24.47 1.22
C LEU A 151 11.90 25.31 2.38
N ASP A 152 13.22 25.33 2.58
CA ASP A 152 13.88 26.10 3.64
C ASP A 152 13.67 27.62 3.47
N GLY A 153 13.41 28.08 2.23
CA GLY A 153 13.07 29.46 1.93
C GLY A 153 11.58 29.83 2.14
N CYS A 154 10.71 28.85 2.41
CA CYS A 154 9.28 29.09 2.62
C CYS A 154 8.98 29.36 4.11
N PRO A 155 7.98 30.20 4.44
CA PRO A 155 7.52 30.35 5.82
C PRO A 155 7.04 29.03 6.45
N ASP A 156 7.17 28.93 7.77
CA ASP A 156 6.69 27.77 8.51
C ASP A 156 5.22 27.47 8.22
N ALA A 157 4.92 26.18 8.01
CA ALA A 157 3.58 25.68 7.74
C ALA A 157 2.87 26.31 6.51
N SER A 158 3.60 26.93 5.57
CA SER A 158 3.01 27.56 4.38
C SER A 158 2.94 26.65 3.14
N VAL A 159 3.60 25.50 3.16
CA VAL A 159 3.72 24.60 2.01
C VAL A 159 2.78 23.40 2.14
N LEU A 160 1.96 23.17 1.12
CA LEU A 160 1.10 22.00 1.03
C LEU A 160 1.76 20.89 0.19
N TYR A 161 1.99 19.74 0.81
CA TYR A 161 2.40 18.53 0.09
C TYR A 161 1.18 17.78 -0.46
N VAL A 162 1.20 17.47 -1.76
CA VAL A 162 0.13 16.71 -2.44
C VAL A 162 0.72 15.47 -3.09
N CYS A 163 0.30 14.28 -2.63
CA CYS A 163 0.73 13.00 -3.18
C CYS A 163 -0.38 11.96 -3.08
N PHE A 164 -0.52 11.13 -4.12
CA PHE A 164 -1.52 10.05 -4.20
C PHE A 164 -0.92 8.66 -3.98
N GLY A 165 0.34 8.61 -3.53
CA GLY A 165 1.11 7.38 -3.42
C GLY A 165 1.58 6.84 -4.78
N SER A 166 2.40 5.80 -4.74
CA SER A 166 3.04 5.22 -5.94
C SER A 166 2.09 4.38 -6.81
N GLN A 167 0.94 3.96 -6.26
CA GLN A 167 0.02 3.03 -6.94
C GLN A 167 -1.15 3.72 -7.65
N LYS A 168 -1.39 5.01 -7.39
CA LYS A 168 -2.51 5.74 -7.97
C LYS A 168 -1.99 6.76 -8.98
N SER A 169 -2.60 6.77 -10.17
CA SER A 169 -2.38 7.81 -11.17
C SER A 169 -3.68 8.59 -11.37
N LEU A 170 -3.56 9.91 -11.49
CA LEU A 170 -4.70 10.77 -11.82
C LEU A 170 -4.93 10.77 -13.32
N SER A 171 -6.19 10.74 -13.74
CA SER A 171 -6.54 11.02 -15.13
C SER A 171 -6.12 12.44 -15.53
N LYS A 172 -5.96 12.68 -16.83
CA LYS A 172 -5.63 14.02 -17.35
C LYS A 172 -6.61 15.09 -16.85
N LYS A 173 -7.91 14.80 -16.85
CA LYS A 173 -8.95 15.74 -16.37
C LYS A 173 -8.80 16.06 -14.88
N GLN A 174 -8.52 15.05 -14.05
CA GLN A 174 -8.27 15.25 -12.61
C GLN A 174 -6.99 16.05 -12.36
N MET A 175 -5.93 15.77 -13.13
CA MET A 175 -4.67 16.50 -13.07
C MET A 175 -4.84 17.99 -13.42
N GLU A 176 -5.59 18.27 -14.48
CA GLU A 176 -5.92 19.64 -14.90
C GLU A 176 -6.79 20.36 -13.87
N ALA A 177 -7.77 19.67 -13.28
CA ALA A 177 -8.60 20.24 -12.22
C ALA A 177 -7.77 20.59 -10.97
N LEU A 178 -6.88 19.68 -10.53
CA LEU A 178 -5.96 19.91 -9.42
C LEU A 178 -5.03 21.10 -9.71
N GLY A 179 -4.48 21.19 -10.93
CA GLY A 179 -3.63 22.30 -11.33
C GLY A 179 -4.36 23.65 -11.39
N ARG A 180 -5.64 23.67 -11.79
CA ARG A 180 -6.47 24.88 -11.75
C ARG A 180 -6.74 25.33 -10.32
N TRP A 181 -7.11 24.39 -9.45
CA TRP A 181 -7.35 24.68 -8.02
C TRP A 181 -6.09 25.23 -7.35
N ALA A 182 -4.94 24.58 -7.53
CA ALA A 182 -3.69 25.02 -6.92
C ALA A 182 -3.30 26.44 -7.37
N ARG A 183 -3.50 26.76 -8.66
CA ARG A 183 -3.23 28.10 -9.19
C ARG A 183 -4.13 29.19 -8.60
N LYS A 184 -5.40 28.84 -8.33
CA LYS A 184 -6.39 29.77 -7.80
C LYS A 184 -6.15 30.08 -6.32
N GLU A 185 -5.84 29.07 -5.51
CA GLU A 185 -5.74 29.21 -4.06
C GLU A 185 -4.30 29.50 -3.58
N HIS A 186 -3.28 29.07 -4.34
CA HIS A 186 -1.88 29.05 -3.88
C HIS A 186 -0.86 29.62 -4.88
N GLY A 187 -1.29 30.17 -6.03
CA GLY A 187 -0.38 30.73 -7.04
C GLY A 187 0.39 29.66 -7.85
N PRO A 188 1.55 29.99 -8.46
CA PRO A 188 2.30 29.03 -9.27
C PRO A 188 2.68 27.77 -8.48
N PHE A 189 2.20 26.61 -8.92
CA PHE A 189 2.33 25.33 -8.23
C PHE A 189 3.17 24.33 -9.06
N HIS A 190 4.18 23.71 -8.43
CA HIS A 190 5.00 22.67 -9.04
C HIS A 190 4.49 21.28 -8.66
N LEU A 191 3.75 20.64 -9.57
CA LEU A 191 3.41 19.23 -9.40
C LEU A 191 4.52 18.34 -9.98
N GLY A 192 5.08 17.46 -9.16
CA GLY A 192 6.01 16.43 -9.63
C GLY A 192 5.37 15.55 -10.69
N ARG A 193 5.80 15.71 -11.96
CA ARG A 193 5.43 14.79 -13.04
C ARG A 193 6.44 13.65 -13.08
N GLU A 194 6.05 12.44 -12.69
CA GLU A 194 6.78 11.25 -13.10
C GLU A 194 6.49 11.01 -14.59
N LYS A 195 7.48 11.24 -15.45
CA LYS A 195 7.38 10.88 -16.87
C LYS A 195 7.31 9.36 -16.97
N GLN A 196 6.15 8.83 -17.34
CA GLN A 196 6.06 7.45 -17.82
C GLN A 196 7.00 7.28 -19.00
N ALA A 197 7.99 6.39 -18.88
CA ALA A 197 8.80 5.96 -20.01
C ALA A 197 7.88 5.28 -21.03
N ARG A 198 7.82 5.81 -22.26
CA ARG A 198 7.23 5.07 -23.38
C ARG A 198 7.99 3.76 -23.55
N PRO A 199 7.32 2.60 -23.72
CA PRO A 199 7.98 1.40 -24.20
C PRO A 199 8.61 1.73 -25.57
N GLN A 200 9.94 1.67 -25.66
CA GLN A 200 10.61 1.60 -26.95
C GLN A 200 10.21 0.25 -27.56
N GLN A 201 9.35 0.29 -28.59
CA GLN A 201 9.20 -0.83 -29.50
C GLN A 201 10.54 -1.01 -30.23
N SER A 202 11.34 -1.97 -29.78
CA SER A 202 12.46 -2.50 -30.55
C SER A 202 11.87 -3.19 -31.78
N ARG A 203 11.86 -2.50 -32.92
CA ARG A 203 11.70 -3.13 -34.24
C ARG A 203 12.90 -4.07 -34.44
N SER A 204 12.67 -5.36 -34.26
CA SER A 204 13.54 -6.42 -34.76
C SER A 204 13.52 -6.35 -36.29
N SER A 205 14.63 -5.88 -36.87
CA SER A 205 14.94 -6.01 -38.29
C SER A 205 15.38 -7.45 -38.53
N ALA A 206 14.47 -8.30 -38.98
CA ALA A 206 14.81 -9.62 -39.50
C ALA A 206 15.65 -9.44 -40.78
N GLY A 207 16.83 -10.07 -40.79
CA GLY A 207 17.79 -10.00 -41.88
C GLY A 207 17.24 -10.62 -43.16
N GLU A 208 17.33 -9.85 -44.25
CA GLU A 208 17.06 -10.32 -45.60
C GLU A 208 18.38 -10.79 -46.22
N HIS A 209 18.51 -12.11 -46.34
CA HIS A 209 19.60 -12.78 -47.04
C HIS A 209 19.48 -12.48 -48.54
N ARG A 210 20.27 -11.53 -49.06
CA ARG A 210 20.42 -11.31 -50.50
C ARG A 210 21.70 -11.97 -50.99
N ARG A 211 21.54 -13.09 -51.71
CA ARG A 211 22.53 -13.61 -52.67
C ARG A 211 22.90 -12.49 -53.64
N VAL A 212 24.20 -12.25 -53.80
CA VAL A 212 24.77 -11.68 -55.02
C VAL A 212 25.91 -12.59 -55.44
N ARG A 213 26.01 -12.71 -56.76
CA ARG A 213 26.62 -13.74 -57.60
C ARG A 213 28.11 -13.98 -57.37
#